data_AF-A0A9E3YJM1-F1
#
_entry.id   AF-A0A9E3YJM1-F1
#
_cell.length_a   1.000
_cell.length_b   1.000
_cell.length_c   1.000
_cell.angle_alpha   90.00
_cell.angle_beta   90.00
_cell.angle_gamma   90.00
#
_symmetry.space_group_name_H-M   'P 1'
#
loop_
_entity.id
_entity.type
_entity.pdbx_description
1 polymer ?
#
loop_
_entity_poly.entity_id
_entity_poly.type
_entity_poly.pdbx_seq_one_letter_code
_entity_poly.pdbx_strand_id
1 'polypeptide(L)'
;MIVLSFVAMTALLLADIVGREIVRQGLFGASSYALYFLILSAMLSFDVAVAKGVHLRPTAFDGLVPQAWAPTMERLGHVLSAAIAVLVVWGAWVFIAETRFFHETNATIRLPLWPMQTPLVIGFGLSGLRHCLYALYPGLAPQKPAAEAEA
;
A
#
# COMPACT_ATOMS: atom_id res chain seq x y z
N MET A 1 12.53 3.01 7.47
CA MET A 1 12.50 2.75 6.01
C MET A 1 11.50 3.62 5.26
N ILE A 2 10.21 3.68 5.67
CA ILE A 2 9.18 4.52 5.00
C ILE A 2 9.64 5.97 4.80
N VAL A 3 10.06 6.62 5.89
CA VAL A 3 10.54 8.01 5.88
C VAL A 3 11.73 8.19 4.96
N LEU A 4 12.65 7.23 4.93
CA LEU A 4 13.84 7.29 4.08
C LEU A 4 13.46 7.26 2.60
N SER A 5 12.56 6.38 2.18
CA SER A 5 12.09 6.32 0.79
C SER A 5 11.37 7.61 0.39
N PHE A 6 10.55 8.17 1.28
CA PHE A 6 9.82 9.41 1.01
C PHE A 6 10.75 10.64 0.93
N VAL A 7 11.72 10.74 1.85
CA VAL A 7 12.74 11.78 1.83
C VAL A 7 13.62 11.64 0.58
N ALA A 8 14.00 10.42 0.21
CA ALA A 8 14.78 10.17 -1.00
C ALA A 8 14.03 10.59 -2.27
N MET A 9 12.74 10.24 -2.39
CA MET A 9 11.88 10.71 -3.48
C MET A 9 11.84 12.24 -3.55
N THR A 10 11.56 12.87 -2.40
CA THR A 10 11.41 14.33 -2.30
C THR A 10 12.70 15.04 -2.66
N ALA A 11 13.82 14.60 -2.10
CA ALA A 11 15.14 15.16 -2.37
C ALA A 11 15.53 14.99 -3.84
N LEU A 12 15.24 13.83 -4.45
CA LEU A 12 15.54 13.58 -5.86
C LEU A 12 14.75 14.51 -6.79
N LEU A 13 13.46 14.72 -6.53
CA LEU A 13 12.63 15.63 -7.32
C LEU A 13 13.04 17.08 -7.13
N LEU A 14 13.35 17.50 -5.89
CA LEU A 14 13.88 18.84 -5.63
C LEU A 14 15.20 19.07 -6.36
N ALA A 15 16.11 18.09 -6.33
CA ALA A 15 17.37 18.17 -7.06
C ALA A 15 17.14 18.26 -8.58
N ASP A 16 16.17 17.53 -9.15
CA ASP A 16 15.82 17.63 -10.57
C ASP A 16 15.28 19.02 -10.94
N ILE A 17 14.38 19.57 -10.12
CA ILE A 17 13.83 20.91 -10.32
C ILE A 17 14.93 21.97 -10.25
N VAL A 18 15.77 21.92 -9.22
CA VAL A 18 16.89 22.86 -9.03
C VAL A 18 17.90 22.74 -10.17
N GLY A 19 18.22 21.53 -10.63
CA GLY A 19 19.10 21.31 -11.77
C GLY A 19 18.56 21.92 -13.06
N ARG A 20 17.25 21.74 -13.34
CA ARG A 20 16.60 22.34 -14.51
C ARG A 20 16.57 23.87 -14.44
N GLU A 21 16.34 24.43 -13.27
CA GLU A 21 16.21 25.87 -13.12
C GLU A 21 17.57 26.59 -13.11
N ILE A 22 18.54 26.09 -12.36
CA ILE A 22 19.83 26.77 -12.16
C ILE A 22 20.85 26.35 -13.22
N VAL A 23 20.93 25.05 -13.51
CA VAL A 23 21.96 24.46 -14.39
C VAL A 23 21.44 24.24 -15.82
N ARG A 24 20.14 24.49 -16.06
CA ARG A 24 19.43 24.20 -17.33
C ARG A 24 19.54 22.73 -17.77
N GLN A 25 19.81 21.83 -16.83
CA GLN A 25 19.94 20.39 -17.05
C GLN A 25 19.26 19.64 -15.91
N GLY A 26 18.25 18.82 -16.23
CA GLY A 26 17.59 17.96 -15.27
C GLY A 26 18.36 16.66 -15.02
N LEU A 27 18.03 15.99 -13.91
CA LEU A 27 18.47 14.64 -13.64
C LEU A 27 17.74 13.64 -14.54
N PHE A 28 18.52 12.89 -15.31
CA PHE A 28 18.00 11.86 -16.20
C PHE A 28 17.20 10.81 -15.40
N GLY A 29 15.95 10.58 -15.80
CA GLY A 29 15.11 9.56 -15.17
C GLY A 29 14.60 9.88 -13.76
N ALA A 30 14.79 11.11 -13.25
CA ALA A 30 14.39 11.49 -11.89
C ALA A 30 12.93 11.15 -11.56
N SER A 31 12.01 11.41 -12.48
CA SER A 31 10.58 11.07 -12.33
C SER A 31 10.33 9.57 -12.20
N SER A 32 11.11 8.76 -12.92
CA SER A 32 10.97 7.29 -12.88
C SER A 32 11.49 6.72 -11.57
N TYR A 33 12.63 7.21 -11.09
CA TYR A 33 13.15 6.82 -9.78
C TYR A 33 12.26 7.32 -8.63
N ALA A 34 11.72 8.53 -8.73
CA ALA A 34 10.78 9.07 -7.75
C ALA A 34 9.50 8.23 -7.66
N LEU A 35 8.96 7.77 -8.80
CA LEU A 35 7.84 6.84 -8.83
C LEU A 35 8.16 5.52 -8.09
N TYR A 36 9.38 4.99 -8.24
CA TYR A 36 9.78 3.76 -7.55
C TYR A 36 9.86 3.94 -6.04
N PHE A 37 10.43 5.05 -5.58
CA PHE A 37 10.43 5.38 -4.16
C PHE A 37 9.02 5.61 -3.61
N LEU A 38 8.13 6.22 -4.42
CA LEU A 38 6.72 6.39 -4.08
C LEU A 38 6.02 5.06 -3.87
N ILE A 39 6.16 4.11 -4.82
CA ILE A 39 5.54 2.78 -4.73
C ILE A 39 6.01 2.07 -3.47
N LEU A 40 7.32 2.07 -3.19
CA LEU A 40 7.87 1.46 -1.98
C LEU A 40 7.32 2.10 -0.70
N SER A 41 7.28 3.44 -0.65
CA SER A 41 6.77 4.17 0.51
C SER A 41 5.28 3.90 0.73
N ALA A 42 4.48 3.91 -0.34
CA ALA A 42 3.04 3.67 -0.29
C ALA A 42 2.73 2.26 0.22
N MET A 43 3.37 1.23 -0.34
CA MET A 43 3.11 -0.16 0.04
C MET A 43 3.57 -0.47 1.47
N LEU A 44 4.73 0.06 1.89
CA LEU A 44 5.20 -0.09 3.27
C LEU A 44 4.28 0.62 4.27
N SER A 45 3.76 1.80 3.91
CA SER A 45 2.84 2.56 4.77
C SER A 45 1.47 1.91 4.89
N PHE A 46 0.99 1.32 3.79
CA PHE A 46 -0.28 0.59 3.73
C PHE A 46 -0.30 -0.59 4.72
N ASP A 47 0.75 -1.41 4.75
CA ASP A 47 0.83 -2.56 5.66
C ASP A 47 0.78 -2.14 7.14
N VAL A 48 1.43 -1.03 7.48
CA VAL A 48 1.39 -0.44 8.83
C VAL A 48 -0.01 0.09 9.16
N ALA A 49 -0.68 0.74 8.21
CA ALA A 49 -2.04 1.25 8.41
C ALA A 49 -3.04 0.10 8.64
N VAL A 50 -2.88 -1.00 7.90
CA VAL A 50 -3.67 -2.23 8.09
C VAL A 50 -3.40 -2.84 9.47
N ALA A 51 -2.13 -2.94 9.88
CA ALA A 51 -1.78 -3.47 11.21
C ALA A 51 -2.34 -2.63 12.37
N LYS A 52 -2.58 -1.33 12.15
CA LYS A 52 -3.21 -0.44 13.13
C LYS A 52 -4.73 -0.43 13.10
N GLY A 53 -5.37 -1.16 12.17
CA GLY A 53 -6.83 -1.18 12.01
C GLY A 53 -7.43 0.13 11.51
N VAL A 54 -6.61 1.13 11.14
CA VAL A 54 -7.06 2.47 10.71
C VAL A 54 -7.63 2.46 9.30
N HIS A 55 -7.29 1.45 8.49
CA HIS A 55 -7.66 1.45 7.08
C HIS A 55 -9.12 1.05 6.79
N LEU A 56 -9.78 0.30 7.70
CA LEU A 56 -10.98 -0.49 7.35
C LEU A 56 -12.17 -0.35 8.29
N ARG A 57 -12.08 0.44 9.36
CA ARG A 57 -13.22 0.71 10.23
C ARG A 57 -13.64 2.16 10.06
N PRO A 58 -14.61 2.47 9.19
CA PRO A 58 -15.25 3.78 9.21
C PRO A 58 -16.03 3.89 10.54
N THR A 59 -15.39 4.49 11.55
CA THR A 59 -15.97 4.77 12.88
C THR A 59 -17.28 5.54 12.80
N ALA A 60 -17.54 6.23 11.68
CA ALA A 60 -18.80 6.88 11.36
C ALA A 60 -20.03 5.94 11.41
N PHE A 61 -19.86 4.63 11.19
CA PHE A 61 -20.97 3.66 11.19
C PHE A 61 -21.12 2.89 12.50
N ASP A 62 -20.25 3.13 13.49
CA ASP A 62 -20.30 2.42 14.77
C ASP A 62 -21.59 2.69 15.55
N GLY A 63 -22.18 3.89 15.41
CA GLY A 63 -23.45 4.25 16.03
C GLY A 63 -24.69 3.65 15.37
N LEU A 64 -24.55 3.09 14.16
CA LEU A 64 -25.66 2.54 13.37
C LEU A 64 -25.85 1.03 13.59
N VAL A 65 -24.84 0.33 14.12
CA VAL A 65 -24.86 -1.12 14.27
C VAL A 65 -25.17 -1.50 15.73
N PRO A 66 -26.22 -2.30 15.99
CA PRO A 66 -26.51 -2.82 17.31
C PRO A 66 -25.29 -3.57 17.89
N GLN A 67 -24.97 -3.33 19.17
CA GLN A 67 -23.76 -3.87 19.82
C GLN A 67 -23.66 -5.40 19.77
N ALA A 68 -24.79 -6.11 19.66
CA ALA A 68 -24.85 -7.56 19.49
C ALA A 68 -24.31 -8.05 18.14
N TRP A 69 -24.34 -7.23 17.10
CA TRP A 69 -23.93 -7.59 15.74
C TRP A 69 -22.52 -7.12 15.38
N ALA A 70 -21.93 -6.25 16.21
CA ALA A 70 -20.57 -5.74 16.05
C ALA A 70 -19.52 -6.81 15.73
N PRO A 71 -19.40 -7.95 16.46
CA PRO A 71 -18.37 -8.95 16.17
C PRO A 71 -18.57 -9.68 14.83
N THR A 72 -19.82 -9.84 14.40
CA THR A 72 -20.14 -10.49 13.11
C THR A 72 -19.80 -9.56 11.95
N MET A 73 -20.11 -8.27 12.10
CA MET A 73 -19.82 -7.24 11.08
C MET A 73 -18.33 -6.98 10.94
N GLU A 74 -17.58 -6.99 12.04
CA GLU A 74 -16.11 -6.90 12.02
C GLU A 74 -15.49 -8.10 11.28
N ARG A 75 -15.95 -9.31 11.57
CA ARG A 75 -15.49 -10.52 10.87
C ARG A 75 -15.80 -10.48 9.38
N LEU A 76 -17.00 -10.03 9.00
CA LEU A 76 -17.38 -9.85 7.60
C LEU A 76 -16.50 -8.82 6.90
N GLY A 77 -16.17 -7.72 7.58
CA GLY A 77 -15.23 -6.70 7.10
C GLY A 77 -13.86 -7.28 6.80
N HIS A 78 -13.31 -8.11 7.69
CA HIS A 78 -12.03 -8.79 7.45
C HIS A 78 -12.10 -9.78 6.28
N VAL A 79 -13.17 -10.57 6.15
CA VAL A 79 -13.35 -11.50 5.03
C VAL A 79 -13.43 -10.75 3.70
N LEU A 80 -14.22 -9.67 3.64
CA LEU A 80 -14.34 -8.85 2.44
C LEU A 80 -12.99 -8.21 2.07
N SER A 81 -12.26 -7.70 3.06
CA SER A 81 -10.94 -7.09 2.86
C SER A 81 -9.91 -8.11 2.35
N ALA A 82 -9.93 -9.33 2.91
CA ALA A 82 -9.10 -10.43 2.43
C ALA A 82 -9.44 -10.80 0.98
N ALA A 83 -10.73 -10.88 0.64
CA ALA A 83 -11.16 -11.17 -0.72
C ALA A 83 -10.72 -10.10 -1.73
N ILE A 84 -10.87 -8.83 -1.38
CA ILE A 84 -10.40 -7.71 -2.20
C ILE A 84 -8.88 -7.76 -2.36
N ALA A 85 -8.14 -8.00 -1.28
CA ALA A 85 -6.68 -8.12 -1.34
C ALA A 85 -6.23 -9.26 -2.25
N VAL A 86 -6.88 -10.43 -2.19
CA VAL A 86 -6.60 -11.56 -3.09
C VAL A 86 -6.89 -11.18 -4.55
N LEU A 87 -8.00 -10.50 -4.83
CA LEU A 87 -8.33 -10.05 -6.18
C LEU A 87 -7.29 -9.08 -6.74
N VAL A 88 -6.83 -8.12 -5.92
CA VAL A 88 -5.78 -7.16 -6.30
C VAL A 88 -4.45 -7.88 -6.54
N VAL A 89 -4.07 -8.81 -5.67
CA VAL A 89 -2.84 -9.62 -5.83
C VAL A 89 -2.88 -10.44 -7.11
N TRP A 90 -4.02 -11.07 -7.40
CA TRP A 90 -4.21 -11.81 -8.65
C TRP A 90 -4.02 -10.89 -9.86
N GLY A 91 -4.71 -9.75 -9.90
CA GLY A 91 -4.60 -8.80 -11.00
C GLY A 91 -3.19 -8.27 -11.18
N ALA A 92 -2.52 -7.91 -10.08
CA ALA A 92 -1.13 -7.45 -10.08
C ALA A 92 -0.17 -8.55 -10.56
N TRP A 93 -0.41 -9.81 -10.20
CA TRP A 93 0.41 -10.94 -10.64
C TRP A 93 0.27 -11.17 -12.15
N VAL A 94 -0.95 -11.16 -12.69
CA VAL A 94 -1.20 -11.27 -14.14
C VAL A 94 -0.50 -10.13 -14.88
N PHE A 95 -0.65 -8.90 -14.38
CA PHE A 95 -0.01 -7.73 -14.97
C PHE A 95 1.52 -7.83 -14.99
N ILE A 96 2.14 -8.31 -13.91
CA ILE A 96 3.59 -8.57 -13.83
C ILE A 96 4.01 -9.65 -14.84
N ALA A 97 3.23 -10.73 -14.95
CA ALA A 97 3.52 -11.81 -15.89
C ALA A 97 3.48 -11.31 -17.34
N GLU A 98 2.48 -10.51 -17.72
CA GLU A 98 2.39 -9.87 -19.03
C GLU A 98 3.55 -8.91 -19.27
N THR A 99 3.82 -8.00 -18.32
CA THR A 99 4.94 -7.05 -18.37
C THR A 99 6.27 -7.79 -18.60
N ARG A 100 6.45 -8.94 -17.93
CA ARG A 100 7.65 -9.77 -18.05
C ARG A 100 7.73 -10.47 -19.40
N PHE A 101 6.59 -10.94 -19.93
CA PHE A 101 6.47 -11.63 -21.21
C PHE A 101 6.75 -10.69 -22.39
N PHE A 102 6.19 -9.48 -22.36
CA PHE A 102 6.40 -8.47 -23.41
C PHE A 102 7.71 -7.69 -23.26
N HIS A 103 8.54 -8.02 -22.26
CA HIS A 103 9.79 -7.32 -21.96
C HIS A 103 9.63 -5.80 -21.83
N GLU A 104 8.52 -5.36 -21.24
CA GLU A 104 8.24 -3.94 -21.12
C GLU A 104 9.26 -3.24 -20.22
N THR A 105 9.67 -2.05 -20.67
CA THR A 105 10.65 -1.23 -19.97
C THR A 105 10.13 0.19 -19.78
N ASN A 106 10.65 0.86 -18.75
CA ASN A 106 10.39 2.28 -18.53
C ASN A 106 10.86 3.09 -19.74
N ALA A 107 10.00 4.00 -20.23
CA ALA A 107 10.26 4.79 -21.43
C ALA A 107 11.54 5.66 -21.35
N THR A 108 11.93 6.07 -20.14
CA THR A 108 13.08 6.96 -19.91
C THR A 108 14.34 6.16 -19.65
N ILE A 109 14.36 5.35 -18.60
CA ILE A 109 15.57 4.68 -18.09
C ILE A 109 15.76 3.26 -18.64
N ARG A 110 14.82 2.76 -19.44
CA ARG A 110 14.79 1.42 -20.05
C ARG A 110 15.00 0.25 -19.07
N LEU A 111 14.74 0.47 -17.79
CA LEU A 111 14.70 -0.61 -16.81
C LEU A 111 13.43 -1.44 -17.00
N PRO A 112 13.49 -2.77 -16.85
CA PRO A 112 12.32 -3.63 -16.88
C PRO A 112 11.32 -3.16 -15.82
N LEU A 113 10.03 -3.12 -16.17
CA LEU A 113 8.98 -2.60 -15.29
C LEU A 113 8.55 -3.61 -14.21
N TRP A 114 8.65 -4.90 -14.51
CA TRP A 114 8.14 -5.97 -13.64
C TRP A 114 8.66 -5.92 -12.19
N PRO A 115 9.95 -5.60 -11.87
CA PRO A 115 10.41 -5.56 -10.48
C PRO A 115 9.71 -4.46 -9.69
N MET A 116 9.37 -3.36 -10.34
CA MET A 116 8.76 -2.17 -9.70
C MET A 116 7.28 -2.37 -9.41
N GLN A 117 6.65 -3.35 -10.06
CA GLN A 117 5.28 -3.76 -9.81
C GLN A 117 5.19 -4.79 -8.66
N THR A 118 6.27 -5.54 -8.36
CA THR A 118 6.26 -6.56 -7.29
C THR A 118 5.91 -6.07 -5.88
N PRO A 119 6.23 -4.82 -5.45
CA PRO A 119 5.84 -4.35 -4.12
C PRO A 119 4.32 -4.33 -3.92
N LEU A 120 3.54 -4.17 -4.98
CA LEU A 120 2.07 -4.22 -4.93
C LEU A 120 1.58 -5.62 -4.53
N VAL A 121 2.13 -6.66 -5.18
CA VAL A 121 1.83 -8.07 -4.86
C VAL A 121 2.23 -8.39 -3.42
N ILE A 122 3.41 -7.94 -2.99
CA ILE A 122 3.91 -8.22 -1.65
C ILE A 122 3.05 -7.51 -0.59
N GLY A 123 2.78 -6.21 -0.75
CA GLY A 123 2.00 -5.44 0.23
C GLY A 123 0.55 -5.92 0.35
N PHE A 124 -0.15 -6.09 -0.78
CA PHE A 124 -1.51 -6.63 -0.74
C PHE A 124 -1.55 -8.11 -0.34
N GLY A 125 -0.53 -8.90 -0.66
CA GLY A 125 -0.42 -10.29 -0.23
C GLY A 125 -0.28 -10.43 1.29
N LEU A 126 0.60 -9.64 1.90
CA LEU A 126 0.78 -9.59 3.36
C LEU A 126 -0.47 -9.08 4.07
N SER A 127 -1.07 -8.01 3.54
CA SER A 127 -2.32 -7.48 4.07
C SER A 127 -3.48 -8.50 3.97
N GLY A 128 -3.63 -9.16 2.83
CA GLY A 128 -4.65 -10.19 2.62
C GLY A 128 -4.47 -11.37 3.57
N LEU A 129 -3.24 -11.84 3.74
CA LEU A 129 -2.91 -12.89 4.71
C LEU A 129 -3.29 -12.47 6.13
N ARG A 130 -2.97 -11.24 6.53
CA ARG A 130 -3.31 -10.71 7.85
C ARG A 130 -4.82 -10.64 8.07
N HIS A 131 -5.59 -10.20 7.08
CA HIS A 131 -7.05 -10.20 7.15
C HIS A 131 -7.65 -11.60 7.22
N CYS A 132 -7.09 -12.58 6.49
CA CYS A 132 -7.47 -13.98 6.63
C CYS A 132 -7.23 -14.47 8.07
N LEU A 133 -6.07 -14.14 8.66
CA LEU A 133 -5.76 -14.50 10.04
C LEU A 133 -6.72 -13.85 11.04
N TYR A 134 -7.11 -12.58 10.85
CA TYR A 134 -8.09 -11.91 11.71
C TYR A 134 -9.50 -12.50 11.57
N ALA A 135 -9.89 -12.93 10.37
CA ALA A 135 -11.17 -13.60 10.14
C ALA A 135 -11.24 -15.01 10.80
N LEU A 136 -10.11 -15.72 10.88
CA LEU A 136 -9.98 -17.03 11.51
C LEU A 136 -9.78 -16.93 13.03
N TYR A 137 -8.98 -15.96 13.48
CA TYR A 137 -8.60 -15.73 14.87
C TYR A 137 -8.85 -14.27 15.26
N PRO A 138 -10.10 -13.93 15.66
CA PRO A 138 -10.47 -12.56 16.00
C PRO A 138 -9.64 -11.96 17.14
N GLY A 139 -9.08 -12.79 18.03
CA GLY A 139 -8.23 -12.34 19.12
C GLY A 139 -6.87 -11.75 18.70
N LEU A 140 -6.47 -11.92 17.43
CA LEU A 140 -5.26 -11.30 16.86
C LEU A 140 -5.55 -9.94 16.21
N ALA A 141 -6.82 -9.58 16.03
CA ALA A 141 -7.21 -8.32 15.42
C ALA A 141 -6.68 -7.15 16.27
N PRO A 142 -6.31 -6.01 15.66
CA PRO A 142 -5.81 -4.86 16.39
C PRO A 142 -6.84 -4.42 17.43
N GLN A 143 -6.46 -4.39 18.71
CA GLN A 143 -7.35 -3.93 19.77
C GLN A 143 -7.67 -2.44 19.56
N LYS A 144 -8.93 -2.06 19.85
CA LYS A 144 -9.36 -0.66 19.86
C LYS A 144 -8.31 0.22 20.54
N PRO A 145 -7.83 1.30 19.91
CA PRO A 145 -7.10 2.32 20.64
C PRO A 145 -7.98 2.82 21.78
N ALA A 146 -7.47 2.81 23.02
CA ALA A 146 -8.20 3.20 24.23
C ALA A 146 -8.72 4.66 24.21
N ALA A 147 -8.36 5.46 23.20
CA ALA A 147 -8.65 6.89 23.12
C ALA A 147 -10.11 7.24 22.74
N GLU A 148 -10.95 6.28 22.35
CA GLU A 148 -12.36 6.52 22.03
C GLU A 148 -13.32 6.20 23.20
N ALA A 149 -12.81 5.85 24.38
CA ALA A 149 -13.63 5.57 25.56
C ALA A 149 -13.93 6.80 26.44
N GLU A 150 -13.39 7.98 26.11
CA GLU A 150 -13.53 9.22 26.89
C GLU A 150 -14.19 10.39 26.13
N ALA A 151 -14.79 10.15 24.95
CA ALA A 151 -15.49 11.18 24.18
C ALA A 151 -17.01 10.96 24.14
#